data_AF-A0A2E8XIA1-F1
#
_entry.id   AF-A0A2E8XIA1-F1
#
_cell.length_a   1.000
_cell.length_b   1.000
_cell.length_c   1.000
_cell.angle_alpha   90.00
_cell.angle_beta   90.00
_cell.angle_gamma   90.00
#
_symmetry.space_group_name_H-M   'P 1'
#
loop_
_entity.id
_entity.type
_entity.pdbx_description
1 polymer ?
#
loop_
_entity_poly.entity_id
_entity_poly.type
_entity_poly.pdbx_seq_one_letter_code
_entity_poly.pdbx_strand_id
1 'polypeptide(L)'
;MNWEAISAIGEITGAIAVVITLGYFALQIRSARETAADTNRLQRSNGVREIMLATMASRDVRAAIEHALGTRSLHEKFASELEVTHDEANIAHWLLLSWFWLHWGQYASTTTQKDIDELKNVVKIFYSNPGVHKIWSNSPFAKPALESDFVNFVEEVLRDTAS
;
A
#
# COMPACT_ATOMS: atom_id res chain seq x y z
N MET A 1 -46.58 48.94 -5.54
CA MET A 1 -45.64 47.90 -5.09
C MET A 1 -45.02 47.31 -6.34
N ASN A 2 -43.70 47.44 -6.52
CA ASN A 2 -43.04 47.06 -7.77
C ASN A 2 -42.86 45.55 -7.83
N TRP A 3 -43.84 44.85 -8.39
CA TRP A 3 -43.82 43.40 -8.58
C TRP A 3 -42.57 42.95 -9.37
N GLU A 4 -42.12 43.75 -10.33
CA GLU A 4 -40.89 43.49 -11.09
C GLU A 4 -39.64 43.44 -10.20
N ALA A 5 -39.53 44.32 -9.20
CA ALA A 5 -38.39 44.34 -8.29
C ALA A 5 -38.36 43.09 -7.40
N ILE A 6 -39.53 42.61 -6.95
CA ILE A 6 -39.65 41.38 -6.16
C ILE A 6 -39.30 40.16 -7.03
N SER A 7 -39.72 40.15 -8.31
CA SER A 7 -39.36 39.09 -9.27
C SER A 7 -37.86 39.03 -9.51
N ALA A 8 -37.23 40.18 -9.76
CA ALA A 8 -35.78 40.26 -9.99
C ALA A 8 -34.96 39.81 -8.77
N ILE A 9 -35.40 40.13 -7.54
CA ILE A 9 -34.76 39.66 -6.31
C ILE A 9 -34.89 38.13 -6.20
N GLY A 10 -36.05 37.56 -6.53
CA GLY A 10 -36.27 36.11 -6.56
C GLY A 10 -35.36 35.40 -7.56
N GLU A 11 -35.19 35.95 -8.76
CA GLU A 11 -34.30 35.42 -9.79
C GLU A 11 -32.82 35.46 -9.36
N ILE A 12 -32.35 36.59 -8.83
CA ILE A 12 -30.97 36.72 -8.35
C ILE A 12 -30.71 35.76 -7.20
N THR A 13 -31.64 35.67 -6.24
CA THR A 13 -31.53 34.75 -5.09
C THR A 13 -31.52 33.30 -5.55
N GLY A 14 -32.40 32.93 -6.49
CA GLY A 14 -32.43 31.59 -7.09
C GLY A 14 -31.13 31.26 -7.83
N ALA A 15 -30.61 32.18 -8.64
CA ALA A 15 -29.35 32.00 -9.35
C ALA A 15 -28.17 31.81 -8.38
N ILE A 16 -28.10 32.62 -7.32
CA ILE A 16 -27.07 32.48 -6.27
C ILE A 16 -27.19 31.12 -5.58
N ALA A 17 -28.39 30.69 -5.22
CA ALA A 17 -28.62 29.39 -4.59
C ALA A 17 -28.16 28.23 -5.50
N VAL A 18 -28.44 28.31 -6.81
CA VAL A 18 -27.97 27.33 -7.80
C VAL A 18 -26.45 27.30 -7.88
N VAL A 19 -25.79 28.46 -7.97
CA VAL A 19 -24.32 28.55 -8.03
C VAL A 19 -23.67 27.95 -6.79
N ILE A 20 -24.19 28.26 -5.60
CA ILE A 20 -23.70 27.68 -4.32
C ILE A 20 -23.87 26.17 -4.33
N THR A 21 -25.03 25.68 -4.76
CA THR A 21 -25.34 24.24 -4.81
C THR A 21 -24.41 23.51 -5.78
N LEU A 22 -24.15 24.07 -6.96
CA LEU A 22 -23.19 23.52 -7.92
C LEU A 22 -21.76 23.51 -7.37
N GLY A 23 -21.36 24.56 -6.68
CA GLY A 23 -20.05 24.62 -6.00
C GLY A 23 -19.91 23.53 -4.95
N TYR A 24 -20.93 23.35 -4.12
CA TYR A 24 -20.97 22.27 -3.13
C TYR A 24 -20.90 20.88 -3.80
N PHE A 25 -21.68 20.63 -4.84
CA PHE A 25 -21.63 19.35 -5.57
C PHE A 25 -20.28 19.09 -6.22
N ALA A 26 -19.63 20.12 -6.77
CA ALA A 26 -18.29 19.98 -7.33
C ALA A 26 -17.27 19.52 -6.28
N LEU A 27 -17.30 20.13 -5.09
CA LEU A 27 -16.45 19.73 -3.96
C LEU A 27 -16.79 18.32 -3.46
N GLN A 28 -18.08 17.99 -3.36
CA GLN A 28 -18.54 16.67 -2.94
C GLN A 28 -18.10 15.58 -3.92
N ILE A 29 -18.26 15.78 -5.22
CA ILE A 29 -17.83 14.84 -6.26
C ILE A 29 -16.31 14.65 -6.24
N ARG A 30 -15.54 15.74 -6.03
CA ARG A 30 -14.08 15.65 -5.90
C ARG A 30 -13.69 14.77 -4.72
N SER A 31 -14.23 15.03 -3.54
CA SER A 31 -13.96 14.23 -2.35
C SER A 31 -14.38 12.77 -2.53
N ALA A 32 -15.55 12.52 -3.14
CA ALA A 32 -16.01 11.16 -3.42
C ALA A 32 -15.08 10.41 -4.38
N ARG A 33 -14.50 11.09 -5.39
CA ARG A 33 -13.51 10.50 -6.29
C ARG A 33 -12.20 10.14 -5.59
N GLU A 34 -11.71 11.00 -4.71
CA GLU A 34 -10.50 10.75 -3.90
C GLU A 34 -10.72 9.52 -3.00
N THR A 35 -11.81 9.48 -2.23
CA THR A 35 -12.17 8.32 -1.40
C THR A 35 -12.36 7.03 -2.21
N ALA A 36 -12.98 7.11 -3.39
CA ALA A 36 -13.14 5.96 -4.27
C ALA A 36 -11.80 5.46 -4.83
N ALA A 37 -10.87 6.37 -5.15
CA ALA A 37 -9.52 6.02 -5.59
C ALA A 37 -8.75 5.29 -4.48
N ASP A 38 -8.84 5.75 -3.24
CA ASP A 38 -8.20 5.10 -2.08
C ASP A 38 -8.85 3.75 -1.76
N THR A 39 -10.18 3.66 -1.81
CA THR A 39 -10.89 2.39 -1.67
C THR A 39 -10.46 1.38 -2.74
N ASN A 40 -10.31 1.82 -3.99
CA ASN A 40 -9.82 0.97 -5.07
C ASN A 40 -8.37 0.52 -4.85
N ARG A 41 -7.51 1.39 -4.30
CA ARG A 41 -6.13 1.01 -3.91
C ARG A 41 -6.15 -0.06 -2.82
N LEU A 42 -6.96 0.12 -1.78
CA LEU A 42 -7.12 -0.85 -0.70
C LEU A 42 -7.66 -2.19 -1.21
N GLN A 43 -8.69 -2.17 -2.07
CA GLN A 43 -9.25 -3.39 -2.67
C GLN A 43 -8.21 -4.15 -3.51
N ARG A 44 -7.40 -3.45 -4.30
CA ARG A 44 -6.28 -4.09 -5.04
C ARG A 44 -5.26 -4.71 -4.09
N SER A 45 -4.91 -4.01 -3.00
CA SER A 45 -3.99 -4.55 -1.98
C SER A 45 -4.55 -5.82 -1.33
N ASN A 46 -5.85 -5.85 -1.03
CA ASN A 46 -6.52 -7.04 -0.48
C ASN A 46 -6.48 -8.21 -1.48
N GLY A 47 -6.76 -7.96 -2.75
CA GLY A 47 -6.68 -8.99 -3.80
C GLY A 47 -5.28 -9.58 -3.96
N VAL A 48 -4.22 -8.74 -3.92
CA VAL A 48 -2.83 -9.21 -3.96
C VAL A 48 -2.53 -10.08 -2.73
N ARG A 49 -2.95 -9.65 -1.53
CA ARG A 49 -2.79 -10.43 -0.30
C ARG A 49 -3.50 -11.78 -0.39
N GLU A 50 -4.71 -11.84 -0.94
CA GLU A 50 -5.44 -13.09 -1.12
C GLU A 50 -4.72 -14.06 -2.08
N ILE A 51 -4.19 -13.55 -3.19
CA ILE A 51 -3.38 -14.35 -4.14
C ILE A 51 -2.12 -14.88 -3.44
N MET A 52 -1.43 -14.04 -2.67
CA MET A 52 -0.23 -14.46 -1.94
C MET A 52 -0.55 -15.52 -0.87
N LEU A 53 -1.64 -15.36 -0.12
CA LEU A 53 -2.10 -16.36 0.85
C LEU A 53 -2.47 -17.70 0.19
N ALA A 54 -3.22 -17.65 -0.92
CA ALA A 54 -3.59 -18.84 -1.68
C ALA A 54 -2.36 -19.54 -2.28
N THR A 55 -1.38 -18.75 -2.74
CA THR A 55 -0.09 -19.26 -3.20
C THR A 55 0.61 -19.99 -2.07
N MET A 56 0.76 -19.39 -0.88
CA MET A 56 1.42 -20.03 0.25
C MET A 56 0.75 -21.33 0.71
N ALA A 57 -0.57 -21.39 0.64
CA ALA A 57 -1.36 -22.56 1.04
C ALA A 57 -1.26 -23.75 0.07
N SER A 58 -0.82 -23.56 -1.17
CA SER A 58 -0.75 -24.61 -2.19
C SER A 58 0.68 -24.85 -2.67
N ARG A 59 1.22 -26.05 -2.35
CA ARG A 59 2.56 -26.45 -2.80
C ARG A 59 2.68 -26.47 -4.32
N ASP A 60 1.66 -26.95 -5.02
CA ASP A 60 1.67 -27.04 -6.50
C ASP A 60 1.72 -25.65 -7.13
N VAL A 61 0.96 -24.70 -6.58
CA VAL A 61 0.98 -23.30 -7.04
C VAL A 61 2.34 -22.67 -6.77
N ARG A 62 2.94 -22.88 -5.58
CA ARG A 62 4.29 -22.39 -5.28
C ARG A 62 5.34 -22.93 -6.23
N ALA A 63 5.30 -24.23 -6.51
CA ALA A 63 6.23 -24.87 -7.44
C ALA A 63 6.07 -24.32 -8.87
N ALA A 64 4.82 -24.16 -9.33
CA ALA A 64 4.54 -23.60 -10.65
C ALA A 64 5.03 -22.14 -10.79
N ILE A 65 4.74 -21.30 -9.79
CA ILE A 65 5.16 -19.89 -9.79
C ILE A 65 6.68 -19.77 -9.68
N GLU A 66 7.32 -20.55 -8.82
CA GLU A 66 8.78 -20.55 -8.69
C GLU A 66 9.47 -20.92 -9.99
N HIS A 67 8.96 -21.95 -10.68
CA HIS A 67 9.46 -22.35 -11.98
C HIS A 67 9.24 -21.24 -13.02
N ALA A 68 8.03 -20.66 -13.07
CA ALA A 68 7.68 -19.62 -14.04
C ALA A 68 8.49 -18.32 -13.85
N LEU A 69 8.76 -17.94 -12.59
CA LEU A 69 9.51 -16.73 -12.24
C LEU A 69 11.02 -16.96 -12.11
N GLY A 70 11.49 -18.21 -12.20
CA GLY A 70 12.90 -18.56 -12.09
C GLY A 70 13.51 -18.27 -10.72
N THR A 71 12.73 -18.35 -9.63
CA THR A 71 13.15 -17.92 -8.30
C THR A 71 13.77 -19.02 -7.44
N ARG A 72 13.95 -20.23 -7.99
CA ARG A 72 14.49 -21.38 -7.27
C ARG A 72 15.86 -21.11 -6.64
N SER A 73 16.81 -20.54 -7.38
CA SER A 73 18.15 -20.23 -6.86
C SER A 73 18.12 -19.21 -5.73
N LEU A 74 17.17 -18.27 -5.77
CA LEU A 74 16.95 -17.30 -4.69
C LEU A 74 16.41 -18.00 -3.44
N HIS A 75 15.45 -18.91 -3.59
CA HIS A 75 14.91 -19.67 -2.46
C HIS A 75 15.92 -20.66 -1.88
N GLU A 76 16.78 -21.28 -2.70
CA GLU A 76 17.91 -22.09 -2.24
C GLU A 76 18.91 -21.23 -1.43
N LYS A 77 19.21 -20.01 -1.88
CA LYS A 77 20.01 -19.04 -1.12
C LYS A 77 19.37 -18.72 0.23
N PHE A 78 18.08 -18.36 0.24
CA PHE A 78 17.37 -18.05 1.49
C PHE A 78 17.30 -19.25 2.44
N ALA A 79 17.06 -20.46 1.92
CA ALA A 79 17.05 -21.69 2.71
C ALA A 79 18.40 -21.91 3.40
N SER A 80 19.50 -21.77 2.64
CA SER A 80 20.84 -21.92 3.18
C SER A 80 21.18 -20.85 4.22
N GLU A 81 20.83 -19.59 3.99
CA GLU A 81 21.21 -18.49 4.87
C GLU A 81 20.35 -18.38 6.13
N LEU A 82 19.11 -18.87 6.08
CA LEU A 82 18.18 -18.86 7.21
C LEU A 82 18.11 -20.22 7.94
N GLU A 83 18.86 -21.22 7.48
CA GLU A 83 18.87 -22.58 8.04
C GLU A 83 17.48 -23.23 8.07
N VAL A 84 16.70 -22.99 7.01
CA VAL A 84 15.36 -23.55 6.82
C VAL A 84 15.30 -24.41 5.56
N THR A 85 14.24 -25.19 5.42
CA THR A 85 14.00 -25.92 4.17
C THR A 85 13.71 -24.97 3.01
N HIS A 86 13.94 -25.44 1.79
CA HIS A 86 13.57 -24.70 0.58
C HIS A 86 12.08 -24.31 0.55
N ASP A 87 11.21 -25.21 1.05
CA ASP A 87 9.76 -24.97 1.10
C ASP A 87 9.43 -23.82 2.06
N GLU A 88 10.06 -23.80 3.24
CA GLU A 88 9.92 -22.73 4.23
C GLU A 88 10.47 -21.40 3.72
N ALA A 89 11.62 -21.41 3.04
CA ALA A 89 12.19 -20.21 2.43
C ALA A 89 11.27 -19.60 1.35
N ASN A 90 10.67 -20.45 0.51
CA ASN A 90 9.70 -20.04 -0.51
C ASN A 90 8.45 -19.43 0.16
N ILE A 91 7.89 -20.08 1.19
CA ILE A 91 6.75 -19.55 1.97
C ILE A 91 7.10 -18.20 2.60
N ALA A 92 8.25 -18.13 3.29
CA ALA A 92 8.69 -16.92 3.98
C ALA A 92 8.88 -15.75 3.00
N HIS A 93 9.44 -16.00 1.82
CA HIS A 93 9.58 -14.98 0.79
C HIS A 93 8.23 -14.40 0.37
N TRP A 94 7.24 -15.23 0.03
CA TRP A 94 5.91 -14.75 -0.35
C TRP A 94 5.16 -14.07 0.79
N LEU A 95 5.28 -14.59 2.01
CA LEU A 95 4.67 -13.99 3.19
C LEU A 95 5.21 -12.59 3.42
N LEU A 96 6.53 -12.43 3.36
CA LEU A 96 7.18 -11.14 3.63
C LEU A 96 6.95 -10.13 2.51
N LEU A 97 6.87 -10.57 1.24
CA LEU A 97 6.38 -9.70 0.16
C LEU A 97 4.98 -9.17 0.47
N SER A 98 4.08 -10.00 1.01
CA SER A 98 2.73 -9.56 1.41
C SER A 98 2.79 -8.46 2.48
N TRP A 99 3.69 -8.61 3.46
CA TRP A 99 3.90 -7.61 4.51
C TRP A 99 4.51 -6.31 3.98
N PHE A 100 5.45 -6.37 3.03
CA PHE A 100 6.03 -5.17 2.43
C PHE A 100 4.98 -4.38 1.65
N TRP A 101 4.13 -5.07 0.91
CA TRP A 101 2.98 -4.47 0.23
C TRP A 101 1.98 -3.84 1.20
N LEU A 102 1.69 -4.50 2.33
CA LEU A 102 0.81 -3.96 3.36
C LEU A 102 1.37 -2.66 3.95
N HIS A 103 2.65 -2.65 4.33
CA HIS A 103 3.30 -1.47 4.91
C HIS A 103 3.41 -0.33 3.90
N TRP A 104 3.68 -0.61 2.63
CA TRP A 104 3.61 0.39 1.56
C TRP A 104 2.19 0.96 1.43
N GLY A 105 1.15 0.11 1.44
CA GLY A 105 -0.24 0.56 1.39
C GLY A 105 -0.61 1.46 2.57
N GLN A 106 -0.14 1.14 3.78
CA GLN A 106 -0.29 1.99 4.95
C GLN A 106 0.45 3.33 4.78
N TYR A 107 1.69 3.31 4.31
CA TYR A 107 2.46 4.54 4.04
C TYR A 107 1.74 5.43 3.02
N ALA A 108 1.31 4.88 1.89
CA ALA A 108 0.69 5.60 0.79
C ALA A 108 -0.71 6.19 1.15
N SER A 109 -1.35 5.67 2.19
CA SER A 109 -2.65 6.15 2.68
C SER A 109 -2.56 6.97 3.98
N THR A 110 -1.36 7.14 4.53
CA THR A 110 -1.15 7.91 5.75
C THR A 110 -1.35 9.40 5.49
N THR A 111 -2.13 10.06 6.36
CA THR A 111 -2.41 11.51 6.25
C THR A 111 -1.95 12.31 7.46
N THR A 112 -1.50 11.64 8.54
CA THR A 112 -1.08 12.31 9.78
C THR A 112 0.33 11.90 10.20
N GLN A 113 1.03 12.80 10.91
CA GLN A 113 2.37 12.50 11.44
C GLN A 113 2.34 11.34 12.45
N LYS A 114 1.28 11.23 13.24
CA LYS A 114 1.13 10.15 14.22
C LYS A 114 1.17 8.77 13.56
N ASP A 115 0.47 8.61 12.43
CA ASP A 115 0.43 7.35 11.69
C ASP A 115 1.81 7.01 11.08
N ILE A 116 2.55 8.04 10.61
CA ILE A 116 3.94 7.88 10.15
C ILE A 116 4.84 7.43 11.30
N ASP A 117 4.71 8.03 12.48
CA ASP A 117 5.53 7.69 13.65
C ASP A 117 5.24 6.25 14.11
N GLU A 118 3.98 5.83 14.09
CA GLU A 118 3.59 4.44 14.36
C GLU A 118 4.20 3.48 13.35
N LEU A 119 4.06 3.76 12.04
CA LEU A 119 4.65 2.95 10.99
C LEU A 119 6.18 2.92 11.10
N LYS A 120 6.83 4.02 11.47
CA LYS A 120 8.29 4.07 11.73
C LYS A 120 8.68 3.07 12.82
N ASN A 121 7.91 2.96 13.91
CA ASN A 121 8.17 1.98 14.97
C ASN A 121 7.99 0.53 14.47
N VAL A 122 6.95 0.27 13.68
CA VAL A 122 6.72 -1.05 13.07
C VAL A 122 7.89 -1.41 12.14
N VAL A 123 8.28 -0.50 11.26
CA VAL A 123 9.39 -0.70 10.32
C VAL A 123 10.68 -0.98 11.09
N LYS A 124 10.97 -0.18 12.11
CA LYS A 124 12.17 -0.32 12.95
C LYS A 124 12.28 -1.73 13.53
N ILE A 125 11.21 -2.27 14.11
CA ILE A 125 11.26 -3.59 14.75
C ILE A 125 11.22 -4.71 13.70
N PHE A 126 10.28 -4.64 12.77
CA PHE A 126 10.00 -5.71 11.83
C PHE A 126 11.12 -5.89 10.79
N TYR A 127 11.57 -4.80 10.15
CA TYR A 127 12.58 -4.86 9.09
C TYR A 127 14.00 -5.03 9.63
N SER A 128 14.23 -4.80 10.93
CA SER A 128 15.50 -5.12 11.58
C SER A 128 15.64 -6.60 11.94
N ASN A 129 14.57 -7.39 11.86
CA ASN A 129 14.67 -8.83 12.03
C ASN A 129 15.56 -9.41 10.91
N PRO A 130 16.56 -10.26 11.21
CA PRO A 130 17.51 -10.75 10.21
C PRO A 130 16.86 -11.41 8.99
N GLY A 131 15.81 -12.21 9.18
CA GLY A 131 15.11 -12.87 8.08
C GLY A 131 14.35 -11.89 7.19
N VAL A 132 13.67 -10.92 7.81
CA VAL A 132 12.94 -9.86 7.10
C VAL A 132 13.91 -8.97 6.34
N HIS A 133 14.96 -8.49 7.00
CA HIS A 133 15.99 -7.63 6.40
C HIS A 133 16.64 -8.31 5.20
N LYS A 134 16.91 -9.61 5.32
CA LYS A 134 17.51 -10.41 4.25
C LYS A 134 16.63 -10.41 3.01
N ILE A 135 15.35 -10.73 3.18
CA ILE A 135 14.39 -10.83 2.08
C ILE A 135 14.12 -9.44 1.49
N TRP A 136 13.95 -8.41 2.32
CA TRP A 136 13.84 -7.01 1.89
C TRP A 136 15.00 -6.58 0.99
N SER A 137 16.23 -6.96 1.35
CA SER A 137 17.44 -6.54 0.65
C SER A 137 17.75 -7.32 -0.62
N ASN A 138 17.28 -8.57 -0.73
CA ASN A 138 17.67 -9.48 -1.80
C ASN A 138 16.53 -9.87 -2.74
N SER A 139 15.27 -9.62 -2.38
CA SER A 139 14.14 -9.98 -3.22
C SER A 139 14.06 -9.06 -4.44
N PRO A 140 13.93 -9.62 -5.67
CA PRO A 140 13.69 -8.82 -6.87
C PRO A 140 12.27 -8.23 -6.93
N PHE A 141 11.37 -8.65 -6.02
CA PHE A 141 9.99 -8.21 -5.97
C PHE A 141 9.67 -7.32 -4.77
N ALA A 142 10.65 -7.03 -3.91
CA ALA A 142 10.49 -6.11 -2.78
C ALA A 142 10.70 -4.66 -3.25
N LYS A 143 11.90 -4.09 -3.05
CA LYS A 143 12.20 -2.69 -3.38
C LYS A 143 11.80 -2.29 -4.82
N PRO A 144 12.08 -3.08 -5.87
CA PRO A 144 11.76 -2.67 -7.24
C PRO A 144 10.26 -2.54 -7.55
N ALA A 145 9.40 -3.19 -6.76
CA ALA A 145 7.96 -3.19 -6.97
C ALA A 145 7.23 -2.07 -6.22
N LEU A 146 7.92 -1.36 -5.31
CA LEU A 146 7.34 -0.36 -4.41
C LEU A 146 7.80 1.05 -4.79
N GLU A 147 7.02 2.05 -4.37
CA GLU A 147 7.35 3.45 -4.61
C GLU A 147 8.66 3.86 -3.91
N SER A 148 9.47 4.70 -4.57
CA SER A 148 10.78 5.12 -4.09
C SER A 148 10.74 5.77 -2.71
N ASP A 149 9.69 6.54 -2.43
CA ASP A 149 9.57 7.28 -1.17
C ASP A 149 9.37 6.35 0.01
N PHE A 150 8.58 5.29 -0.16
CA PHE A 150 8.43 4.25 0.86
C PHE A 150 9.73 3.47 1.05
N VAL A 151 10.43 3.13 -0.04
CA VAL A 151 11.73 2.45 0.05
C VAL A 151 12.72 3.32 0.83
N ASN A 152 12.84 4.60 0.51
CA ASN A 152 13.71 5.55 1.20
C ASN A 152 13.35 5.68 2.68
N PHE A 153 12.06 5.78 3.00
CA PHE A 153 11.56 5.78 4.37
C PHE A 153 12.03 4.54 5.15
N VAL A 154 11.88 3.34 4.60
CA VAL A 154 12.35 2.11 5.25
C VAL A 154 13.87 2.11 5.45
N GLU A 155 14.63 2.50 4.42
CA GLU A 155 16.10 2.54 4.48
C GLU A 155 16.62 3.56 5.50
N GLU A 156 15.97 4.71 5.64
CA GLU A 156 16.30 5.71 6.67
C GLU A 156 16.06 5.17 8.07
N VAL A 157 14.91 4.54 8.31
CA VAL A 157 14.59 3.94 9.61
C VAL A 157 15.58 2.83 10.00
N LEU A 158 16.01 2.01 9.03
CA LEU A 158 17.00 0.96 9.26
C LEU A 158 18.40 1.54 9.55
N ARG A 159 18.77 2.64 8.89
CA ARG A 159 20.05 3.32 9.13
C ARG A 159 20.13 3.93 10.53
N ASP A 160 19.05 4.56 10.99
CA ASP A 160 18.93 5.13 12.34
C ASP A 160 19.01 4.06 13.45
N THR A 161 18.77 2.79 13.12
CA THR A 161 18.80 1.67 14.07
C THR A 161 20.18 1.01 14.16
N ALA A 162 21.05 1.25 13.16
CA ALA A 162 22.41 0.73 13.12
C ALA A 162 23.45 1.62 13.83
N SER A 163 23.07 2.84 14.22
CA SER A 163 23.86 3.79 15.02
C SER A 163 23.57 3.69 16.50
#